data_AF-A0A925LNY0-F1
#
_entry.id   AF-A0A925LNY0-F1
#
_cell.length_a   1.000
_cell.length_b   1.000
_cell.length_c   1.000
_cell.angle_alpha   90.00
_cell.angle_beta   90.00
_cell.angle_gamma   90.00
#
_symmetry.space_group_name_H-M   'P 1'
#
loop_
_entity.id
_entity.type
_entity.pdbx_description
1 polymer ?
#
loop_
_entity_poly.entity_id
_entity_poly.type
_entity_poly.pdbx_seq_one_letter_code
_entity_poly.pdbx_strand_id
1 'polypeptide(L)'
;MLTPEIEAFIQKAELVYEKQLSGILEPDHIDEFVAIEPLSGDYFLGKTLSDAIGASRSAYPDRLAHAMRVGHKAALHIGAQTQ
;
A
#
# COMPACT_ATOMS: atom_id res chain seq x y z
N MET A 1 -18.48 -0.95 -6.15
CA MET A 1 -17.69 -1.79 -7.08
C MET A 1 -16.46 -0.97 -7.43
N LEU A 2 -15.26 -1.46 -7.11
CA LEU A 2 -14.03 -0.85 -7.62
C LEU A 2 -13.98 -1.10 -9.12
N THR A 3 -13.39 -0.20 -9.90
CA THR A 3 -13.19 -0.48 -11.32
C THR A 3 -12.05 -1.51 -11.47
N PRO A 4 -12.04 -2.32 -12.54
CA PRO A 4 -10.97 -3.28 -12.78
C PRO A 4 -9.58 -2.65 -12.80
N GLU A 5 -9.45 -1.38 -13.22
CA GLU A 5 -8.17 -0.67 -13.17
C GLU A 5 -7.68 -0.42 -11.74
N ILE A 6 -8.59 -0.07 -10.82
CA ILE A 6 -8.26 0.16 -9.41
C ILE A 6 -7.86 -1.15 -8.73
N GLU A 7 -8.54 -2.25 -9.03
CA GLU A 7 -8.20 -3.57 -8.47
C GLU A 7 -6.81 -4.01 -8.93
N ALA A 8 -6.50 -3.89 -10.23
CA ALA A 8 -5.18 -4.21 -10.76
C ALA A 8 -4.07 -3.32 -10.17
N PHE A 9 -4.39 -2.06 -9.89
CA PHE A 9 -3.46 -1.13 -9.23
C PHE A 9 -3.14 -1.58 -7.80
N ILE A 10 -4.16 -1.92 -7.00
CA ILE A 10 -3.99 -2.42 -5.62
C ILE A 10 -3.17 -3.72 -5.61
N GLN A 11 -3.52 -4.68 -6.46
CA GLN A 11 -2.81 -5.96 -6.55
C GLN A 11 -1.32 -5.78 -6.90
N LYS A 12 -0.99 -4.83 -7.77
CA LYS A 12 0.42 -4.53 -8.08
C LYS A 12 1.16 -3.98 -6.86
N ALA A 13 0.54 -3.10 -6.08
CA ALA A 13 1.15 -2.55 -4.88
C ALA A 13 1.37 -3.62 -3.80
N GLU A 14 0.37 -4.49 -3.59
CA GLU A 14 0.47 -5.66 -2.72
C GLU A 14 1.61 -6.59 -3.15
N LEU A 15 1.74 -6.85 -4.45
CA LEU A 15 2.82 -7.67 -4.99
C LEU A 15 4.20 -7.07 -4.76
N VAL A 16 4.34 -5.74 -4.88
CA VAL A 16 5.59 -5.03 -4.57
C VAL A 16 5.92 -5.18 -3.08
N TYR A 17 4.94 -4.99 -2.20
CA TYR A 17 5.12 -5.19 -0.77
C TYR A 17 5.61 -6.61 -0.46
N GLU A 18 4.86 -7.62 -0.89
CA GLU A 18 5.14 -9.02 -0.57
C GLU A 18 6.52 -9.47 -1.08
N LYS A 19 6.87 -9.11 -2.32
CA LYS A 19 8.09 -9.61 -2.97
C LYS A 19 9.35 -8.83 -2.63
N GLN A 20 9.22 -7.54 -2.30
CA GLN A 20 10.38 -6.64 -2.22
C GLN A 20 10.51 -5.95 -0.87
N LEU A 21 9.39 -5.53 -0.26
CA LEU A 21 9.43 -4.64 0.90
C LEU A 21 9.21 -5.37 2.23
N SER A 22 8.45 -6.48 2.26
CA SER A 22 8.11 -7.21 3.49
C SER A 22 9.36 -7.54 4.33
N GLY A 23 10.36 -8.19 3.73
CA GLY A 23 11.61 -8.55 4.40
C GLY A 23 12.49 -7.36 4.81
N ILE A 24 12.26 -6.17 4.26
CA ILE A 24 13.00 -4.94 4.58
C ILE A 24 12.29 -4.16 5.68
N LEU A 25 10.95 -4.07 5.61
CA LEU A 25 10.15 -3.20 6.45
C LEU A 25 9.66 -3.88 7.72
N GLU A 26 9.28 -5.15 7.65
CA GLU A 26 8.70 -5.85 8.81
C GLU A 26 9.63 -5.96 10.04
N PRO A 27 10.97 -6.10 9.90
CA PRO A 27 11.85 -6.16 11.07
C PRO A 27 11.84 -4.91 11.95
N ASP A 28 11.77 -3.72 11.33
CA ASP A 28 12.01 -2.44 12.02
C ASP A 28 10.80 -1.49 12.02
N HIS A 29 9.82 -1.70 11.13
CA HIS A 29 8.70 -0.79 10.89
C HIS A 29 7.34 -1.45 11.08
N ILE A 30 7.27 -2.53 11.84
CA ILE A 30 6.00 -3.18 12.18
C ILE A 30 5.00 -2.15 12.73
N ASP A 31 3.73 -2.30 12.37
CA ASP A 31 2.63 -1.41 12.76
C ASP A 31 2.65 0.02 12.19
N GLU A 32 3.75 0.46 11.55
CA GLU A 32 3.79 1.69 10.75
C GLU A 32 3.00 1.54 9.44
N PHE A 33 2.85 2.64 8.71
CA PHE A 33 2.18 2.68 7.42
C PHE A 33 3.19 2.85 6.30
N VAL A 34 2.95 2.17 5.18
CA VAL A 34 3.70 2.34 3.94
C VAL A 34 2.73 2.69 2.81
N ALA A 35 3.03 3.75 2.07
CA ALA A 35 2.37 4.08 0.81
C ALA A 35 3.29 3.66 -0.35
N ILE A 36 2.78 2.85 -1.26
CA ILE A 36 3.52 2.26 -2.38
C ILE A 36 2.97 2.80 -3.69
N GLU A 37 3.84 3.35 -4.53
CA GLU A 37 3.53 3.70 -5.92
C GLU A 37 3.84 2.48 -6.81
N PRO A 38 2.82 1.74 -7.29
CA PRO A 38 3.02 0.41 -7.88
C PRO A 38 3.68 0.41 -9.26
N LEU A 39 3.80 1.55 -9.95
CA LEU A 39 4.46 1.62 -11.26
C LEU A 39 5.98 1.77 -11.14
N SER A 40 6.45 2.60 -10.21
CA SER A 40 7.88 2.78 -9.91
C SER A 40 8.41 1.78 -8.88
N GLY A 41 7.57 1.33 -7.95
CA GLY A 41 7.99 0.57 -6.78
C GLY A 41 8.47 1.44 -5.63
N ASP A 42 8.41 2.77 -5.77
CA ASP A 42 8.75 3.69 -4.69
C ASP A 42 7.78 3.54 -3.53
N TYR A 43 8.30 3.69 -2.32
CA TYR A 43 7.54 3.54 -1.10
C TYR A 43 7.86 4.65 -0.10
N PHE A 44 6.87 4.97 0.74
CA PHE A 44 6.93 6.06 1.69
C PHE A 44 6.39 5.59 3.04
N LEU A 45 7.23 5.63 4.08
CA LEU A 45 6.84 5.25 5.44
C LEU A 45 6.21 6.43 6.19
N GLY A 46 5.33 6.11 7.12
CA GLY A 46 4.70 7.06 8.01
C GLY A 46 4.20 6.41 9.29
N LYS A 47 4.26 7.14 10.40
CA LYS A 47 3.70 6.69 11.69
C LYS A 47 2.17 6.63 11.64
N THR A 48 1.57 7.40 10.75
CA THR A 48 0.14 7.37 10.44
C THR A 48 -0.09 7.17 8.95
N LEU A 49 -1.30 6.71 8.59
CA LEU A 49 -1.73 6.58 7.19
C LEU A 49 -1.57 7.91 6.43
N SER A 50 -1.94 9.03 7.07
CA SER A 50 -1.84 10.36 6.48
C SER A 50 -0.40 10.78 6.22
N ASP A 51 0.54 10.41 7.08
CA ASP A 51 1.96 10.72 6.89
C ASP A 51 2.52 10.00 5.66
N ALA A 52 2.23 8.70 5.53
CA ALA A 52 2.69 7.89 4.39
C ALA A 52 2.11 8.40 3.06
N ILE A 53 0.81 8.68 3.02
CA ILE A 53 0.15 9.25 1.82
C ILE A 53 0.66 10.66 1.53
N GLY A 54 0.85 11.49 2.56
CA GLY A 54 1.36 12.85 2.43
C GLY A 54 2.77 12.88 1.83
N ALA A 55 3.66 12.01 2.33
CA ALA A 55 5.00 11.85 1.80
C ALA A 55 4.98 11.40 0.32
N SER A 56 4.15 10.42 -0.01
CA SER A 56 3.97 9.97 -1.39
C SER A 56 3.48 11.09 -2.32
N ARG A 57 2.46 11.86 -1.92
CA ARG A 57 1.94 12.99 -2.70
C ARG A 57 2.95 14.13 -2.85
N SER A 58 3.79 14.36 -1.84
CA SER A 58 4.85 15.38 -1.93
C SER A 58 5.92 15.00 -2.95
N ALA A 59 6.25 13.70 -3.06
CA ALA A 59 7.20 13.20 -4.06
C ALA A 59 6.57 13.09 -5.45
N TYR A 60 5.31 12.68 -5.52
CA TYR A 60 4.56 12.45 -6.74
C TYR A 60 3.15 13.07 -6.68
N PRO A 61 3.00 14.38 -6.94
CA PRO A 61 1.71 15.07 -6.81
C PRO A 61 0.60 14.50 -7.69
N ASP A 62 0.96 13.97 -8.86
CA ASP A 62 0.04 13.48 -9.88
C ASP A 62 -0.07 11.95 -9.92
N ARG A 63 0.59 11.23 -9.02
CA ARG A 63 0.55 9.75 -8.99
C ARG A 63 -0.25 9.26 -7.79
N LEU A 64 -0.97 8.17 -8.01
CA LEU A 64 -1.65 7.46 -6.94
C LEU A 64 -0.65 6.53 -6.25
N ALA A 65 -0.84 6.33 -4.96
CA ALA A 65 -0.18 5.30 -4.18
C ALA A 65 -1.24 4.49 -3.42
N HIS A 66 -0.91 3.23 -3.15
CA HIS A 66 -1.70 2.37 -2.29
C HIS A 66 -1.03 2.28 -0.92
N ALA A 67 -1.76 2.63 0.14
CA ALA A 67 -1.24 2.63 1.49
C ALA A 67 -1.77 1.45 2.31
N MET A 68 -0.87 0.82 3.06
CA MET A 68 -1.15 -0.33 3.90
C MET A 68 -0.32 -0.29 5.19
N ARG A 69 -0.65 -1.16 6.14
CA ARG A 69 0.04 -1.24 7.43
C ARG A 69 1.11 -2.35 7.36
N VAL A 70 2.34 -2.02 7.74
CA VAL A 70 3.49 -2.92 7.64
C VAL A 70 3.31 -4.12 8.57
N GLY A 71 3.52 -5.32 8.02
CA GLY A 71 3.36 -6.63 8.66
C GLY A 71 1.92 -7.06 8.88
N HIS A 72 0.94 -6.30 8.38
CA HIS A 72 -0.45 -6.71 8.34
C HIS A 72 -0.79 -7.09 6.91
N LYS A 73 -1.38 -8.27 6.71
CA LYS A 73 -1.96 -8.59 5.41
C LYS A 73 -2.92 -7.48 5.05
N ALA A 74 -2.74 -6.87 3.88
CA ALA A 74 -3.72 -5.97 3.30
C ALA A 74 -5.05 -6.72 3.29
N ALA A 75 -5.95 -6.31 4.18
CA ALA A 75 -7.23 -6.98 4.33
C ALA A 75 -8.05 -6.62 3.10
N LEU A 76 -7.94 -7.43 2.05
CA LEU A 76 -8.95 -7.48 1.01
C LEU A 76 -10.20 -8.07 1.66
N HIS A 77 -11.01 -7.21 2.29
CA HIS A 77 -12.36 -7.55 2.70
C HIS A 77 -13.17 -7.70 1.39
N ILE A 78 -13.09 -8.87 0.76
CA ILE A 78 -14.09 -9.29 -0.21
C ILE A 78 -15.39 -9.44 0.59
N GLY A 79 -16.16 -8.38 0.66
CA GLY A 79 -17.54 -8.41 1.13
C GLY A 79 -18.37 -9.24 0.16
N ALA A 80 -18.34 -10.55 0.31
CA ALA A 80 -19.45 -11.41 -0.09
C ALA A 80 -20.33 -11.58 1.15
N GLN A 81 -21.20 -10.60 1.42
CA GLN A 81 -22.43 -10.92 2.13
C GLN A 81 -23.26 -11.77 1.17
N THR A 82 -23.17 -13.09 1.30
CA THR A 82 -24.22 -13.98 0.85
C THR A 82 -25.01 -14.43 2.06
N GLN A 83 -26.33 -14.26 1.92
CA GLN A 83 -27.43 -14.51 2.84
C GLN A 83 -27.33 -15.78 3.68
#